data_AF-A0A9E2ZJF4-F1
#
_entry.id   AF-A0A9E2ZJF4-F1
#
_cell.length_a   1.000
_cell.length_b   1.000
_cell.length_c   1.000
_cell.angle_alpha   90.00
_cell.angle_beta   90.00
_cell.angle_gamma   90.00
#
_symmetry.space_group_name_H-M   'P 1'
#
loop_
_entity.id
_entity.type
_entity.pdbx_description
1 polymer ?
#
loop_
_entity_poly.entity_id
_entity_poly.type
_entity_poly.pdbx_seq_one_letter_code
_entity_poly.pdbx_strand_id
1 'polypeptide(L)'
;MAELLSLREGVARLVKDGDSVALEGFTHLIPFAAGHELLRQRRTDLELIRMTPDLLYDQMIGVGAARKLVFSYGGNPGVGGLHRFRDAIENGWPRPVVLEEHSHAGMANRFAAGAAAMPMAVMRGYLGT
;
A
#
# COMPACT_ATOMS: atom_id res chain seq x y z
N MET A 1 -6.45 -4.48 -24.46
CA MET A 1 -7.84 -3.97 -24.58
C MET A 1 -8.46 -4.01 -23.19
N ALA A 2 -9.28 -3.03 -22.80
CA ALA A 2 -9.92 -3.06 -21.49
C ALA A 2 -11.05 -4.10 -21.48
N GLU A 3 -11.14 -4.90 -20.40
CA GLU A 3 -12.22 -5.86 -20.17
C GLU A 3 -13.13 -5.34 -19.05
N LEU A 4 -14.44 -5.53 -19.21
CA LEU A 4 -15.42 -5.25 -18.16
C LEU A 4 -15.66 -6.54 -17.37
N LEU A 5 -15.27 -6.52 -16.09
CA LEU A 5 -15.38 -7.67 -15.18
C LEU A 5 -16.10 -7.23 -13.90
N SER A 6 -16.69 -8.19 -13.19
CA SER A 6 -17.09 -7.93 -11.80
C SER A 6 -15.85 -7.69 -10.93
N LEU A 7 -16.01 -6.94 -9.83
CA LEU A 7 -14.90 -6.67 -8.90
C LEU A 7 -14.28 -7.97 -8.36
N ARG A 8 -15.12 -8.95 -8.02
CA ARG A 8 -14.69 -10.26 -7.54
C ARG A 8 -13.80 -10.97 -8.55
N GLU A 9 -14.23 -11.02 -9.81
CA GLU A 9 -13.45 -11.65 -10.88
C GLU A 9 -12.15 -10.90 -11.16
N GLY A 10 -12.19 -9.56 -11.21
CA GLY A 10 -11.01 -8.73 -11.42
C GLY A 10 -9.95 -8.98 -10.34
N VAL A 11 -10.34 -8.92 -9.06
CA VAL A 11 -9.42 -9.19 -7.94
C VAL A 11 -8.89 -10.62 -7.97
N ALA A 12 -9.75 -11.61 -8.22
CA ALA A 12 -9.34 -13.01 -8.23
C ALA A 12 -8.31 -13.32 -9.34
N ARG A 13 -8.44 -12.65 -10.49
CA ARG A 13 -7.54 -12.82 -11.64
C ARG A 13 -6.23 -12.06 -11.49
N LEU A 14 -6.28 -10.83 -10.98
CA LEU A 14 -5.16 -9.88 -11.05
C LEU A 14 -4.25 -9.90 -9.83
N VAL A 15 -4.74 -10.36 -8.67
CA VAL A 15 -3.97 -10.35 -7.43
C VAL A 15 -3.89 -11.75 -6.84
N LYS A 16 -2.68 -12.14 -6.45
CA LYS A 16 -2.34 -13.39 -5.77
C LYS A 16 -1.65 -13.08 -4.45
N ASP A 17 -1.53 -14.11 -3.62
CA ASP A 17 -0.75 -13.99 -2.38
C ASP A 17 0.71 -13.70 -2.72
N GLY A 18 1.34 -12.83 -1.94
CA GLY A 18 2.73 -12.45 -2.15
C GLY A 18 2.96 -11.24 -3.07
N ASP A 19 1.96 -10.84 -3.86
CA ASP A 19 2.07 -9.76 -4.83
C ASP A 19 2.32 -8.39 -4.19
N SER A 20 2.91 -7.49 -4.98
CA SER A 20 2.98 -6.06 -4.66
C SER A 20 1.75 -5.34 -5.19
N VAL A 21 1.00 -4.68 -4.30
CA VAL A 21 -0.24 -3.99 -4.65
C VAL A 21 -0.20 -2.52 -4.25
N ALA A 22 -0.59 -1.66 -5.19
CA ALA A 22 -0.77 -0.23 -4.96
C ALA A 22 -2.26 0.12 -5.07
N LEU A 23 -2.91 0.25 -3.92
CA LEU A 23 -4.28 0.74 -3.78
C LEU A 23 -4.23 2.25 -3.48
N GLU A 24 -4.15 3.05 -4.53
CA GLU A 24 -3.90 4.49 -4.44
C GLU A 24 -5.18 5.35 -4.38
N GLY A 25 -5.03 6.59 -3.92
CA GLY A 25 -6.07 7.60 -3.65
C GLY A 25 -5.46 8.76 -2.84
N PHE A 26 -6.17 9.81 -2.46
CA PHE A 26 -5.60 10.81 -1.53
C PHE A 26 -6.68 11.50 -0.74
N THR A 27 -6.92 11.04 0.50
CA THR A 27 -8.07 11.42 1.37
C THR A 27 -9.45 11.09 0.77
N HIS A 28 -9.63 11.26 -0.54
CA HIS A 28 -10.74 10.81 -1.37
C HIS A 28 -10.30 9.69 -2.34
N LEU A 29 -11.26 9.05 -3.00
CA LEU A 29 -11.05 8.04 -4.05
C LEU A 29 -10.21 6.83 -3.59
N ILE A 30 -10.21 6.54 -2.29
CA ILE A 30 -9.59 5.33 -1.75
C ILE A 30 -10.41 4.12 -2.24
N PRO A 31 -9.81 3.10 -2.87
CA PRO A 31 -10.53 1.98 -3.48
C PRO A 31 -10.94 0.94 -2.43
N PHE A 32 -11.71 1.36 -1.42
CA PHE A 32 -12.17 0.52 -0.31
C PHE A 32 -12.85 -0.76 -0.81
N ALA A 33 -13.68 -0.66 -1.85
CA ALA A 33 -14.36 -1.83 -2.40
C ALA A 33 -13.36 -2.91 -2.85
N ALA A 34 -12.31 -2.52 -3.57
CA ALA A 34 -11.28 -3.44 -4.07
C ALA A 34 -10.41 -3.99 -2.93
N GLY A 35 -9.99 -3.13 -2.00
CA GLY A 35 -9.25 -3.57 -0.82
C GLY A 35 -10.05 -4.53 0.06
N HIS A 36 -11.33 -4.26 0.30
CA HIS A 36 -12.20 -5.18 1.03
C HIS A 36 -12.43 -6.48 0.26
N GLU A 37 -12.48 -6.46 -1.07
CA GLU A 37 -12.56 -7.69 -1.86
C GLU A 37 -11.28 -8.54 -1.75
N LEU A 38 -10.09 -7.92 -1.71
CA LEU A 38 -8.85 -8.64 -1.40
C LEU A 38 -8.95 -9.36 -0.05
N LEU A 39 -9.47 -8.67 0.96
CA LEU A 39 -9.66 -9.26 2.29
C LEU A 39 -10.71 -10.37 2.31
N ARG A 40 -11.84 -10.22 1.60
CA ARG A 40 -12.87 -11.27 1.46
C ARG A 40 -12.32 -12.51 0.78
N GLN A 41 -11.48 -12.33 -0.24
CA GLN A 41 -10.79 -13.42 -0.93
C GLN A 41 -9.59 -13.97 -0.16
N ARG A 42 -9.31 -13.43 1.05
CA ARG A 42 -8.21 -13.84 1.93
C ARG A 42 -6.84 -13.72 1.28
N ARG A 43 -6.65 -12.71 0.42
CA ARG A 43 -5.33 -12.41 -0.12
C ARG A 43 -4.39 -12.01 1.01
N THR A 44 -3.22 -12.63 1.05
CA THR A 44 -2.27 -12.49 2.15
C THR A 44 -0.83 -12.35 1.65
N ASP A 45 0.07 -12.14 2.60
CA ASP A 45 1.49 -11.93 2.37
C ASP A 45 1.78 -10.81 1.37
N LEU A 46 0.93 -9.79 1.27
CA LEU A 46 1.05 -8.73 0.26
C LEU A 46 2.17 -7.74 0.61
N GLU A 47 2.85 -7.23 -0.42
CA GLU A 47 3.62 -6.00 -0.33
C GLU A 47 2.71 -4.81 -0.64
N LEU A 48 2.37 -4.07 0.40
CA LEU A 48 1.49 -2.93 0.34
C LEU A 48 2.29 -1.68 -0.01
N ILE A 49 1.99 -1.05 -1.15
CA ILE A 49 2.67 0.15 -1.64
C ILE A 49 1.71 1.33 -1.57
N ARG A 50 2.06 2.36 -0.81
CA ARG A 50 1.18 3.51 -0.61
C ARG A 50 1.94 4.74 -0.19
N MET A 51 1.77 5.88 -0.87
CA MET A 51 2.41 7.13 -0.43
C MET A 51 1.95 7.57 0.97
N THR A 52 0.65 7.50 1.21
CA THR A 52 -0.01 7.93 2.45
C THR A 52 -0.95 6.82 2.93
N PRO A 53 -0.43 5.78 3.64
CA PRO A 53 -1.25 4.77 4.30
C PRO A 53 -2.48 5.38 4.96
N ASP A 54 -3.64 4.82 4.65
CA ASP A 54 -4.94 5.28 5.13
C ASP A 54 -5.66 4.17 5.90
N LEU A 55 -6.94 4.39 6.22
CA LEU A 55 -7.74 3.42 6.95
C LEU A 55 -7.83 2.06 6.25
N LEU A 56 -7.77 2.00 4.91
CA LEU A 56 -7.80 0.72 4.21
C LEU A 56 -6.53 -0.08 4.49
N TYR A 57 -5.37 0.57 4.47
CA TYR A 57 -4.10 -0.09 4.79
C TYR A 57 -4.03 -0.49 6.26
N ASP A 58 -4.56 0.33 7.16
CA ASP A 58 -4.69 -0.02 8.59
C ASP A 58 -5.55 -1.28 8.78
N GLN A 59 -6.67 -1.39 8.04
CA GLN A 59 -7.50 -2.60 8.04
C GLN A 59 -6.73 -3.82 7.48
N MET A 60 -6.03 -3.66 6.36
CA MET A 60 -5.25 -4.76 5.74
C MET A 60 -4.12 -5.25 6.64
N ILE A 61 -3.43 -4.33 7.35
CA ILE A 61 -2.44 -4.67 8.37
C ILE A 61 -3.11 -5.39 9.55
N GLY A 62 -4.22 -4.85 10.05
CA GLY A 62 -4.93 -5.38 11.21
C GLY A 62 -5.51 -6.79 11.02
N VAL A 63 -5.77 -7.20 9.79
CA VAL A 63 -6.18 -8.58 9.47
C VAL A 63 -5.01 -9.49 9.07
N GLY A 64 -3.77 -8.98 9.09
CA GLY A 64 -2.55 -9.74 8.81
C GLY A 64 -2.25 -9.98 7.34
N ALA A 65 -2.89 -9.24 6.42
CA ALA A 65 -2.69 -9.41 4.98
C ALA A 65 -1.34 -8.84 4.48
N ALA A 66 -0.71 -7.96 5.24
CA ALA A 66 0.53 -7.29 4.88
C ALA A 66 1.77 -8.08 5.34
N ARG A 67 2.67 -8.39 4.40
CA ARG A 67 4.05 -8.84 4.68
C ARG A 67 5.02 -7.66 4.75
N LYS A 68 4.83 -6.67 3.87
CA LYS A 68 5.69 -5.49 3.74
C LYS A 68 4.85 -4.25 3.47
N LEU A 69 5.30 -3.10 3.98
CA LEU A 69 4.74 -1.79 3.68
C LEU A 69 5.82 -0.88 3.11
N VAL A 70 5.63 -0.42 1.88
CA VAL A 70 6.44 0.62 1.23
C VAL A 70 5.65 1.92 1.25
N PHE A 71 6.13 2.92 1.98
CA PHE A 71 5.33 4.12 2.25
C PHE A 71 6.15 5.39 2.44
N SER A 72 5.47 6.53 2.54
CA SER A 72 6.13 7.81 2.77
C SER A 72 5.51 8.71 3.85
N TYR A 73 4.42 8.27 4.49
CA TYR A 73 3.83 8.91 5.68
C TYR A 73 2.89 7.93 6.41
N GLY A 74 3.16 7.62 7.68
CA GLY A 74 2.34 6.71 8.47
C GLY A 74 1.21 7.40 9.25
N GLY A 75 0.10 7.75 8.59
CA GLY A 75 -1.02 8.43 9.25
C GLY A 75 -2.18 8.76 8.31
N ASN A 76 -3.36 9.02 8.87
CA ASN A 76 -4.52 9.50 8.11
C ASN A 76 -4.65 11.03 8.26
N PRO A 77 -4.42 11.82 7.19
CA PRO A 77 -4.52 13.27 7.24
C PRO A 77 -5.88 13.73 7.75
N GLY A 78 -5.88 14.47 8.87
CA GLY A 78 -7.10 15.02 9.47
C GLY A 78 -7.87 14.07 10.40
N VAL A 79 -7.46 12.81 10.53
CA VAL A 79 -8.10 11.83 11.44
C VAL A 79 -7.15 11.41 12.57
N GLY A 80 -5.87 11.23 12.28
CA GLY A 80 -4.86 10.88 13.28
C GLY A 80 -3.99 9.68 12.90
N GLY A 81 -3.41 9.05 13.92
CA GLY A 81 -2.53 7.89 13.75
C GLY A 81 -3.28 6.63 13.31
N LEU A 82 -2.58 5.75 12.60
CA LEU A 82 -3.07 4.43 12.21
C LEU A 82 -2.77 3.42 13.33
N HIS A 83 -3.80 2.89 13.97
CA HIS A 83 -3.64 2.08 15.18
C HIS A 83 -3.05 0.70 14.88
N ARG A 84 -3.50 0.04 13.81
CA ARG A 84 -2.99 -1.28 13.42
C ARG A 84 -1.59 -1.20 12.86
N PHE A 85 -1.29 -0.13 12.13
CA PHE A 85 0.07 0.18 11.73
C PHE A 85 0.99 0.35 12.94
N ARG A 86 0.59 1.16 13.92
CA ARG A 86 1.33 1.31 15.19
C ARG A 86 1.52 -0.02 15.91
N ASP A 87 0.44 -0.81 16.07
CA ASP A 87 0.50 -2.13 16.71
C ASP A 87 1.46 -3.09 16.00
N ALA A 88 1.49 -3.07 14.66
CA ALA A 88 2.40 -3.91 13.88
C ALA A 88 3.86 -3.51 14.06
N ILE A 89 4.14 -2.22 14.22
CA ILE A 89 5.50 -1.70 14.45
C ILE A 89 5.96 -1.94 15.88
N GLU A 90 5.16 -1.53 16.85
CA GLU A 90 5.56 -1.50 18.26
C GLU A 90 5.48 -2.91 18.88
N ASN A 91 4.48 -3.71 18.48
CA ASN A 91 4.16 -4.97 19.14
C ASN A 91 4.23 -6.19 18.22
N GLY A 92 4.50 -6.00 16.92
CA GLY A 92 4.50 -7.09 15.94
C GLY A 92 3.13 -7.77 15.79
N TRP A 93 2.03 -7.04 16.05
CA TRP A 93 0.67 -7.56 15.99
C TRP A 93 -0.08 -7.08 14.73
N PRO A 94 -0.88 -7.90 14.05
CA PRO A 94 -1.09 -9.34 14.28
C PRO A 94 0.10 -10.20 13.84
N ARG A 95 1.04 -9.60 13.10
CA ARG A 95 2.35 -10.14 12.75
C ARG A 95 3.33 -8.98 12.47
N PRO A 96 4.65 -9.21 12.52
CA PRO A 96 5.62 -8.23 12.07
C PRO A 96 5.43 -7.88 10.58
N VAL A 97 5.59 -6.59 10.27
CA VAL A 97 5.54 -6.05 8.90
C VAL A 97 6.89 -5.46 8.55
N VAL A 98 7.46 -5.85 7.41
CA VAL A 98 8.69 -5.23 6.91
C VAL A 98 8.36 -3.81 6.46
N LEU A 99 9.12 -2.83 6.95
CA LEU A 99 8.93 -1.43 6.57
C LEU A 99 10.00 -0.99 5.57
N GLU A 100 9.57 -0.26 4.55
CA GLU A 100 10.44 0.47 3.63
C GLU A 100 9.90 1.90 3.50
N GLU A 101 10.45 2.81 4.31
CA GLU A 101 10.03 4.21 4.33
C GLU A 101 10.84 5.04 3.33
N HIS A 102 10.15 5.91 2.61
CA HIS A 102 10.70 6.82 1.61
C HIS A 102 10.20 8.23 1.85
N SER A 103 10.93 9.23 1.35
CA SER A 103 10.35 10.57 1.22
C SER A 103 9.17 10.55 0.24
N HIS A 104 8.17 11.41 0.47
CA HIS A 104 7.03 11.56 -0.44
C HIS A 104 7.48 11.82 -1.90
N ALA A 105 8.47 12.70 -2.07
CA ALA A 105 9.05 12.98 -3.38
C ALA A 105 9.79 11.77 -3.98
N GLY A 106 10.42 10.93 -3.15
CA GLY A 106 11.02 9.66 -3.57
C GLY A 106 10.00 8.70 -4.15
N MET A 107 8.88 8.48 -3.43
CA MET A 107 7.79 7.63 -3.93
C MET A 107 7.18 8.15 -5.23
N ALA A 108 6.91 9.46 -5.32
CA ALA A 108 6.40 10.08 -6.54
C ALA A 108 7.34 9.86 -7.73
N ASN A 109 8.65 10.00 -7.53
CA ASN A 109 9.65 9.74 -8.56
C ASN A 109 9.70 8.27 -8.99
N ARG A 110 9.53 7.31 -8.05
CA ARG A 110 9.44 5.88 -8.37
C ARG A 110 8.25 5.58 -9.27
N PHE A 111 7.08 6.14 -8.96
CA PHE A 111 5.90 6.00 -9.83
C PHE A 111 6.12 6.61 -11.21
N ALA A 112 6.69 7.82 -11.27
CA ALA A 112 6.97 8.49 -12.54
C ALA A 112 7.95 7.69 -13.42
N ALA A 113 9.02 7.15 -12.84
CA ALA A 113 9.96 6.30 -13.58
C ALA A 113 9.30 5.02 -14.09
N GLY A 114 8.51 4.33 -13.24
CA GLY A 114 7.79 3.12 -13.64
C GLY A 114 6.79 3.38 -14.78
N ALA A 115 6.03 4.47 -14.68
CA ALA A 115 5.10 4.88 -15.74
C ALA A 115 5.80 5.25 -17.05
N ALA A 116 7.01 5.81 -16.97
CA ALA A 116 7.85 6.15 -18.13
C ALA A 116 8.70 4.98 -18.65
N ALA A 117 8.53 3.75 -18.12
CA ALA A 117 9.34 2.58 -18.43
C ALA A 117 10.85 2.80 -18.24
N MET A 118 11.22 3.65 -17.26
CA MET A 118 12.61 3.92 -16.90
C MET A 118 13.07 3.00 -15.76
N PRO A 119 14.33 2.55 -15.75
CA PRO A 119 14.86 1.67 -14.71
C PRO A 119 15.02 2.38 -13.35
N MET A 120 15.11 3.71 -13.35
CA MET A 120 15.26 4.53 -12.14
C MET A 120 14.82 5.97 -12.39
N ALA A 121 14.54 6.70 -11.30
CA ALA A 121 14.41 8.16 -11.31
C ALA A 121 15.68 8.80 -10.74
N VAL A 122 16.03 9.98 -11.26
CA VAL A 122 17.08 10.83 -10.70
C VAL A 122 16.42 12.00 -9.98
N MET A 123 16.71 12.15 -8.69
CA MET A 123 16.24 13.29 -7.91
C MET A 123 17.31 13.78 -6.95
N ARG A 124 17.26 15.06 -6.61
CA ARG A 124 18.06 15.60 -5.51
C ARG A 124 17.30 15.42 -4.20
N GLY A 125 17.34 14.21 -3.65
CA GLY A 125 16.69 13.85 -2.38
C GLY A 125 17.57 12.96 -1.51
N TYR A 126 17.16 12.75 -0.26
CA TYR A 126 17.86 11.91 0.75
C TYR A 126 19.30 12.34 1.11
N LEU A 127 19.72 13.54 0.72
CA LEU A 127 21.05 14.04 1.08
C LEU A 127 21.09 14.35 2.59
N GLY A 128 21.87 13.57 3.33
CA GLY A 128 22.08 13.74 4.78
C GLY A 128 20.94 13.23 5.66
N THR A 129 20.08 12.34 5.14
CA THR A 129 18.99 11.66 5.89
C THR A 129 19.35 10.25 6.27
#